data_AF-A0A424SG49-F1
#
_entry.id   AF-A0A424SG49-F1
#
_cell.length_a   1.000
_cell.length_b   1.000
_cell.length_c   1.000
_cell.angle_alpha   90.00
_cell.angle_beta   90.00
_cell.angle_gamma   90.00
#
_symmetry.space_group_name_H-M   'P 1'
#
loop_
_entity.id
_entity.type
_entity.pdbx_description
1 polymer ?
#
loop_
_entity_poly.entity_id
_entity_poly.type
_entity_poly.pdbx_seq_one_letter_code
_entity_poly.pdbx_strand_id
1 'polypeptide(L)'
;MKITNKITGLALSFVMFMTACADLDVTNTNAPDQSRALASPADVESLIKSTFLTWWQGVHVTGSGFQPMVMGDSQSSSWGNYGMREMSSEPRAAINNSPAWGYAFYIEDPWYDLYGAISSAKDGLASLKAGQEGGKNFLATAEDDKRAEVFAKFILAISNAQVASWYDKGFYVDGDTDFSQKIETVDYKTLMSSALTALEAVVSDAEANSTVSVPEDWMQIPGMTMADLAAVGHSMLARYKAAVGRDASERASADWADIASHATKGGTFAPVGDGDFWWTRTQYYSAVSRSWGRADYKMIGPADKSDGYKNWLGDGSDATVAGRKAFSIVTDDKRISAGDAGDGTQAAGLYGLNEYRTRLIASRGTYHQTYYFWNRQSAYATTLVGPMHDVVQSELDLYRAEAALRGSDAANAATFINNSRVTIGGLSAATASTPVGSPSDAPSALDDASLWAMLKYEQIIESTQTNPFVPFYHRRGHGDLVKGTAEHLPIPGKELEILLMDSYSFGGQDAIGTDGTAGRKISPFDGNGGFRTRGFVIEWDKVTPLTDSAHK
;
A
#
# COMPACT_ATOMS: atom_id res chain seq x y z
N MET A 1 59.40 44.54 32.32
CA MET A 1 59.56 43.71 31.11
C MET A 1 58.42 44.09 30.15
N LYS A 2 58.37 45.34 29.63
CA LYS A 2 58.91 45.86 28.35
C LYS A 2 58.62 44.92 27.18
N ILE A 3 57.59 45.16 26.34
CA ILE A 3 57.38 46.17 25.28
C ILE A 3 58.26 45.93 24.03
N THR A 4 57.56 45.85 22.87
CA THR A 4 57.94 46.09 21.46
C THR A 4 58.89 45.13 20.72
N ASN A 5 58.47 44.66 19.54
CA ASN A 5 58.88 45.29 18.26
C ASN A 5 58.09 44.82 17.02
N LYS A 6 57.87 45.80 16.15
CA LYS A 6 57.27 45.74 14.80
C LYS A 6 58.22 45.06 13.81
N ILE A 7 57.67 44.42 12.78
CA ILE A 7 58.31 44.35 11.45
C ILE A 7 57.27 44.74 10.40
N THR A 8 57.51 45.91 9.80
CA THR A 8 56.98 46.37 8.52
C THR A 8 57.83 45.81 7.38
N GLY A 9 57.17 45.44 6.29
CA GLY A 9 57.75 45.25 4.96
C GLY A 9 56.82 44.36 4.14
N LEU A 10 56.55 44.57 2.85
CA LEU A 10 56.87 45.57 1.85
C LEU A 10 55.94 45.14 0.69
N ALA A 11 55.26 46.09 0.03
CA ALA A 11 54.45 45.77 -1.14
C ALA A 11 55.34 45.25 -2.28
N LEU A 12 54.93 44.15 -2.91
CA LEU A 12 55.25 43.90 -4.32
C LEU A 12 54.12 43.11 -4.96
N SER A 13 53.31 43.81 -5.75
CA SER A 13 52.40 43.22 -6.71
C SER A 13 53.19 42.38 -7.72
N PHE A 14 52.86 41.10 -7.84
CA PHE A 14 53.16 40.32 -9.03
C PHE A 14 51.88 39.62 -9.47
N VAL A 15 51.54 39.85 -10.74
CA VAL A 15 50.37 39.33 -11.43
C VAL A 15 50.44 37.80 -11.45
N MET A 16 49.39 37.13 -10.97
CA MET A 16 49.14 35.72 -11.25
C MET A 16 47.86 35.60 -12.07
N PHE A 17 48.02 35.43 -13.38
CA PHE A 17 47.05 34.79 -14.24
C PHE A 17 47.40 33.29 -14.31
N MET A 18 46.38 32.45 -14.13
CA MET A 18 46.25 31.06 -14.60
C MET A 18 47.16 29.99 -13.98
N THR A 19 46.57 29.15 -13.11
CA THR A 19 46.38 27.69 -13.30
C THR A 19 45.58 27.14 -12.10
N ALA A 20 44.28 26.95 -12.25
CA ALA A 20 43.44 26.25 -11.28
C ALA A 20 42.65 25.15 -12.01
N CYS A 21 43.37 24.11 -12.42
CA CYS A 21 42.81 22.78 -12.68
C CYS A 21 43.71 21.81 -11.92
N ALA A 22 43.57 21.77 -10.60
CA ALA A 22 44.01 20.61 -9.84
C ALA A 22 42.87 19.60 -9.98
N ASP A 23 43.10 18.63 -10.86
CA ASP A 23 42.28 17.43 -10.99
C ASP A 23 42.35 16.69 -9.65
N LEU A 24 41.25 16.74 -8.89
CA LEU A 24 41.10 15.98 -7.65
C LEU A 24 40.55 14.61 -8.04
N ASP A 25 41.44 13.77 -8.56
CA ASP A 25 41.18 12.34 -8.73
C ASP A 25 41.23 11.66 -7.35
N VAL A 26 40.28 12.02 -6.48
CA VAL A 26 40.06 11.36 -5.20
C VAL A 26 39.29 10.10 -5.50
N THR A 27 40.00 8.99 -5.64
CA THR A 27 39.39 7.66 -5.73
C THR A 27 38.45 7.49 -4.54
N ASN A 28 37.16 7.34 -4.81
CA ASN A 28 36.16 7.12 -3.76
C ASN A 28 36.41 5.74 -3.15
N THR A 29 37.19 5.65 -2.07
CA THR A 29 37.43 4.40 -1.33
C THR A 29 36.18 3.89 -0.60
N ASN A 30 35.10 4.67 -0.58
CA ASN A 30 33.78 4.29 -0.09
C ASN A 30 32.79 3.98 -1.22
N ALA A 31 33.21 4.03 -2.50
CA ALA A 31 32.43 3.40 -3.55
C ALA A 31 32.35 1.92 -3.17
N PRO A 32 31.15 1.32 -3.05
CA PRO A 32 31.04 -0.11 -2.88
C PRO A 32 31.93 -0.74 -3.94
N ASP A 33 32.79 -1.67 -3.53
CA ASP A 33 33.70 -2.37 -4.43
C ASP A 33 32.87 -3.30 -5.33
N GLN A 34 32.11 -2.69 -6.26
CA GLN A 34 31.16 -3.30 -7.16
C GLN A 34 31.88 -4.35 -8.02
N SER A 35 33.14 -4.05 -8.39
CA SER A 35 34.07 -4.98 -9.02
C SER A 35 34.38 -6.23 -8.19
N ARG A 36 34.44 -6.14 -6.86
CA ARG A 36 34.70 -7.29 -5.97
C ARG A 36 33.41 -8.00 -5.52
N ALA A 37 32.34 -7.26 -5.29
CA ALA A 37 31.04 -7.79 -4.87
C ALA A 37 30.27 -8.51 -5.99
N LEU A 38 30.66 -8.31 -7.25
CA LEU A 38 30.08 -8.94 -8.44
C LEU A 38 31.12 -9.75 -9.23
N ALA A 39 32.23 -10.12 -8.57
CA ALA A 39 33.38 -10.74 -9.21
C ALA A 39 33.12 -12.20 -9.66
N SER A 40 32.10 -12.86 -9.11
CA SER A 40 31.79 -14.27 -9.40
C SER A 40 30.32 -14.49 -9.77
N PRO A 41 30.02 -15.54 -10.57
CA PRO A 41 28.64 -15.94 -10.87
C PRO A 41 27.77 -16.15 -9.64
N ALA A 42 28.33 -16.74 -8.57
CA ALA A 42 27.61 -16.99 -7.33
C ALA A 42 27.22 -15.71 -6.59
N ASP A 43 28.08 -14.68 -6.60
CA ASP A 43 27.78 -13.40 -5.96
C ASP A 43 26.65 -12.66 -6.69
N VAL A 44 26.65 -12.70 -8.03
CA VAL A 44 25.60 -12.10 -8.85
C VAL A 44 24.26 -12.82 -8.66
N GLU A 45 24.25 -14.16 -8.65
CA GLU A 45 23.03 -14.94 -8.37
C GLU A 45 22.51 -14.65 -6.95
N SER A 46 23.41 -14.53 -5.97
CA SER A 46 23.07 -14.18 -4.58
C SER A 46 22.49 -12.76 -4.47
N LEU A 47 23.03 -11.79 -5.22
CA LEU A 47 22.46 -10.44 -5.29
C LEU A 47 21.04 -10.50 -5.86
N ILE A 48 20.86 -11.12 -7.02
CA ILE A 48 19.56 -11.19 -7.71
C ILE A 48 18.50 -11.85 -6.81
N LYS A 49 18.79 -12.99 -6.18
CA LYS A 49 17.81 -13.64 -5.30
C LYS A 49 17.44 -12.78 -4.08
N SER A 50 18.39 -12.02 -3.53
CA SER A 50 18.15 -11.17 -2.35
C SER A 50 17.22 -9.97 -2.62
N THR A 51 17.03 -9.60 -3.90
CA THR A 51 16.17 -8.48 -4.29
C THR A 51 14.70 -8.70 -3.92
N PHE A 52 14.23 -9.95 -3.92
CA PHE A 52 12.87 -10.27 -3.49
C PHE A 52 12.66 -10.02 -2.00
N LEU A 53 13.64 -10.35 -1.14
CA LEU A 53 13.57 -10.02 0.29
C LEU A 53 13.50 -8.50 0.51
N THR A 54 14.29 -7.74 -0.25
CA THR A 54 14.30 -6.27 -0.17
C THR A 54 12.93 -5.69 -0.55
N TRP A 55 12.33 -6.16 -1.67
CA TRP A 55 10.98 -5.78 -2.06
C TRP A 55 9.94 -6.20 -1.00
N TRP A 56 10.02 -7.44 -0.51
CA TRP A 56 9.09 -7.97 0.48
C TRP A 56 9.10 -7.12 1.75
N GLN A 57 10.28 -6.78 2.26
CA GLN A 57 10.42 -5.95 3.45
C GLN A 57 9.88 -4.53 3.24
N GLY A 58 10.13 -3.92 2.07
CA GLY A 58 9.59 -2.61 1.71
C GLY A 58 8.07 -2.55 1.61
N VAL A 59 7.41 -3.69 1.32
CA VAL A 59 5.94 -3.79 1.25
C VAL A 59 5.34 -4.22 2.59
N HIS A 60 5.93 -5.21 3.27
CA HIS A 60 5.30 -5.93 4.39
C HIS A 60 5.87 -5.63 5.76
N VAL A 61 7.08 -5.08 5.87
CA VAL A 61 7.77 -4.91 7.14
C VAL A 61 7.91 -3.45 7.53
N THR A 62 8.18 -2.55 6.61
CA THR A 62 8.42 -1.14 6.94
C THR A 62 7.12 -0.35 7.16
N GLY A 63 7.22 0.96 7.40
CA GLY A 63 6.06 1.80 7.76
C GLY A 63 4.90 1.78 6.77
N SER A 64 5.18 1.40 5.52
CA SER A 64 4.25 1.08 4.43
C SER A 64 3.15 0.11 4.81
N GLY A 65 3.38 -0.80 5.75
CA GLY A 65 2.41 -1.85 6.01
C GLY A 65 1.14 -1.33 6.71
N PHE A 66 1.28 -0.50 7.74
CA PHE A 66 0.12 -0.13 8.58
C PHE A 66 -0.63 1.09 8.08
N GLN A 67 0.08 2.03 7.46
CA GLN A 67 -0.48 3.29 7.01
C GLN A 67 -1.63 3.09 6.01
N PRO A 68 -1.51 2.29 4.92
CA PRO A 68 -2.61 2.08 4.00
C PRO A 68 -3.80 1.42 4.68
N MET A 69 -3.58 0.49 5.62
CA MET A 69 -4.66 -0.21 6.30
C MET A 69 -5.59 0.74 7.09
N VAL A 70 -5.00 1.76 7.73
CA VAL A 70 -5.75 2.74 8.54
C VAL A 70 -6.25 3.93 7.70
N MET A 71 -5.57 4.27 6.60
CA MET A 71 -6.08 5.21 5.59
C MET A 71 -7.31 4.65 4.88
N GLY A 72 -7.29 3.35 4.60
CA GLY A 72 -8.38 2.60 3.98
C GLY A 72 -9.40 2.04 4.97
N ASP A 73 -9.36 2.43 6.26
CA ASP A 73 -10.31 2.00 7.30
C ASP A 73 -10.65 0.49 7.28
N SER A 74 -9.64 -0.34 6.98
CA SER A 74 -9.69 -1.81 7.12
C SER A 74 -9.28 -2.22 8.53
N GLN A 75 -8.42 -1.41 9.13
CA GLN A 75 -8.01 -1.52 10.52
C GLN A 75 -8.02 -0.16 11.19
N SER A 76 -8.18 -0.19 12.51
CA SER A 76 -8.11 0.96 13.39
C SER A 76 -6.92 0.85 14.34
N SER A 77 -6.25 1.98 14.57
CA SER A 77 -5.16 2.15 15.52
C SER A 77 -5.16 3.58 16.05
N SER A 78 -4.71 3.75 17.29
CA SER A 78 -4.57 5.07 17.94
C SER A 78 -3.11 5.38 18.30
N TRP A 79 -2.15 4.62 17.75
CA TRP A 79 -0.72 4.78 18.01
C TRP A 79 -0.06 5.61 16.92
N GLY A 80 0.91 6.46 17.27
CA GLY A 80 1.58 7.35 16.30
C GLY A 80 2.67 6.68 15.46
N ASN A 81 3.15 5.50 15.87
CA ASN A 81 4.16 4.76 15.10
C ASN A 81 3.66 4.48 13.68
N TYR A 82 4.55 4.55 12.69
CA TYR A 82 4.24 4.34 11.27
C TYR A 82 3.12 5.26 10.73
N GLY A 83 2.95 6.45 11.32
CA GLY A 83 1.94 7.43 10.90
C GLY A 83 0.49 6.99 11.11
N MET A 84 0.25 5.90 11.86
CA MET A 84 -1.08 5.29 11.94
C MET A 84 -2.14 6.24 12.48
N ARG A 85 -1.91 6.84 13.65
CA ARG A 85 -2.87 7.77 14.26
C ARG A 85 -3.07 9.00 13.39
N GLU A 86 -2.00 9.58 12.90
CA GLU A 86 -2.02 10.81 12.10
C GLU A 86 -2.84 10.61 10.82
N MET A 87 -2.61 9.50 10.12
CA MET A 87 -3.28 9.18 8.87
C MET A 87 -4.70 8.63 9.03
N SER A 88 -5.12 8.30 10.26
CA SER A 88 -6.47 7.80 10.57
C SER A 88 -7.31 8.70 11.45
N SER A 89 -6.74 9.79 11.98
CA SER A 89 -7.49 10.76 12.78
C SER A 89 -8.58 11.40 11.94
N GLU A 90 -9.75 11.57 12.53
CA GLU A 90 -10.90 12.26 11.94
C GLU A 90 -11.22 13.52 12.74
N PRO A 91 -11.36 14.69 12.08
CA PRO A 91 -11.21 14.93 10.65
C PRO A 91 -9.78 14.69 10.13
N ARG A 92 -9.66 14.25 8.87
CA ARG A 92 -8.37 13.92 8.25
C ARG A 92 -7.51 15.17 8.12
N ALA A 93 -6.24 15.07 8.53
CA ALA A 93 -5.22 16.09 8.34
C ALA A 93 -4.45 15.83 7.03
N ALA A 94 -3.78 16.87 6.52
CA ALA A 94 -2.83 16.70 5.42
C ALA A 94 -1.63 15.88 5.88
N ILE A 95 -1.01 15.15 4.94
CA ILE A 95 0.24 14.42 5.17
C ILE A 95 1.30 15.42 5.66
N ASN A 96 1.98 15.09 6.76
CA ASN A 96 3.17 15.85 7.16
C ASN A 96 4.37 15.30 6.39
N ASN A 97 4.74 15.96 5.30
CA ASN A 97 5.86 15.59 4.43
C ASN A 97 7.16 16.35 4.77
N SER A 98 7.30 16.87 5.99
CA SER A 98 8.55 17.48 6.43
C SER A 98 9.58 16.40 6.79
N PRO A 99 10.82 16.45 6.26
CA PRO A 99 11.88 15.51 6.67
C PRO A 99 12.30 15.66 8.14
N ALA A 100 12.00 16.81 8.76
CA ALA A 100 12.22 17.04 10.18
C ALA A 100 11.12 16.43 11.07
N TRP A 101 10.08 15.84 10.48
CA TRP A 101 9.00 15.23 11.24
C TRP A 101 9.45 13.94 11.91
N GLY A 102 9.16 13.78 13.21
CA GLY A 102 9.61 12.62 13.99
C GLY A 102 9.05 11.27 13.53
N TYR A 103 8.09 11.26 12.62
CA TYR A 103 7.55 10.05 11.98
C TYR A 103 7.73 10.04 10.45
N ALA A 104 8.58 10.88 9.85
CA ALA A 104 8.72 10.97 8.38
C ALA A 104 8.98 9.62 7.68
N PHE A 105 9.58 8.65 8.40
CA PHE A 105 9.81 7.29 7.94
C PHE A 105 8.59 6.56 7.36
N TYR A 106 7.34 6.92 7.72
CA TYR A 106 6.17 6.27 7.11
C TYR A 106 6.03 6.60 5.60
N ILE A 107 6.54 7.75 5.16
CA ILE A 107 6.63 8.14 3.75
C ILE A 107 7.97 7.69 3.16
N GLU A 108 9.05 7.74 3.94
CA GLU A 108 10.40 7.49 3.42
C GLU A 108 10.73 6.01 3.26
N ASP A 109 10.40 5.15 4.23
CA ASP A 109 10.81 3.75 4.20
C ASP A 109 10.35 3.04 2.90
N PRO A 110 9.07 3.12 2.49
CA PRO A 110 8.62 2.40 1.30
C PRO A 110 9.29 2.91 0.04
N TRP A 111 9.61 4.21 -0.01
CA TRP A 111 10.32 4.81 -1.14
C TRP A 111 11.73 4.21 -1.23
N TYR A 112 12.52 4.32 -0.17
CA TYR A 112 13.91 3.89 -0.20
C TYR A 112 14.07 2.38 -0.29
N ASP A 113 13.19 1.59 0.32
CA ASP A 113 13.22 0.13 0.21
C ASP A 113 12.90 -0.35 -1.21
N LEU A 114 11.86 0.22 -1.84
CA LEU A 114 11.49 -0.13 -3.21
C LEU A 114 12.56 0.29 -4.22
N TYR A 115 13.14 1.50 -4.09
CA TYR A 115 14.27 1.89 -4.93
C TYR A 115 15.55 1.10 -4.62
N GLY A 116 15.73 0.61 -3.39
CA GLY A 116 16.78 -0.33 -3.04
C GLY A 116 16.65 -1.67 -3.77
N ALA A 117 15.43 -2.22 -3.83
CA ALA A 117 15.14 -3.42 -4.61
C ALA A 117 15.36 -3.20 -6.11
N ILE A 118 14.90 -2.06 -6.64
CA ILE A 118 15.07 -1.65 -8.05
C ILE A 118 16.57 -1.55 -8.40
N SER A 119 17.34 -0.82 -7.61
CA SER A 119 18.78 -0.63 -7.86
C SER A 119 19.52 -1.96 -7.85
N SER A 120 19.25 -2.80 -6.85
CA SER A 120 19.90 -4.11 -6.70
C SER A 120 19.56 -5.05 -7.86
N ALA A 121 18.29 -5.05 -8.30
CA ALA A 121 17.86 -5.88 -9.43
C ALA A 121 18.46 -5.43 -10.76
N LYS A 122 18.55 -4.12 -10.99
CA LYS A 122 19.25 -3.56 -12.16
C LYS A 122 20.73 -3.93 -12.16
N ASP A 123 21.43 -3.77 -11.04
CA ASP A 123 22.86 -4.05 -10.94
C ASP A 123 23.14 -5.55 -11.12
N GLY A 124 22.30 -6.42 -10.56
CA GLY A 124 22.34 -7.86 -10.80
C GLY A 124 22.15 -8.19 -12.28
N LEU A 125 21.15 -7.59 -12.94
CA LEU A 125 20.87 -7.79 -14.36
C LEU A 125 22.01 -7.29 -15.26
N ALA A 126 22.60 -6.14 -14.95
CA ALA A 126 23.75 -5.60 -15.68
C ALA A 126 24.98 -6.51 -15.54
N SER A 127 25.23 -7.03 -14.35
CA SER A 127 26.34 -7.95 -14.07
C SER A 127 26.16 -9.29 -14.77
N LEU A 128 24.93 -9.81 -14.79
CA LEU A 128 24.58 -11.01 -15.53
C LEU A 128 24.84 -10.81 -17.04
N LYS A 129 24.34 -9.71 -17.63
CA LYS A 129 24.57 -9.36 -19.05
C LYS A 129 26.07 -9.25 -19.37
N ALA A 130 26.84 -8.56 -18.54
CA ALA A 130 28.30 -8.42 -18.73
C ALA A 130 29.01 -9.77 -18.63
N GLY A 131 28.59 -10.62 -17.69
CA GLY A 131 29.10 -11.98 -17.53
C GLY A 131 28.87 -12.90 -18.73
N GLN A 132 27.80 -12.65 -19.49
CA GLN A 132 27.40 -13.39 -20.70
C GLN A 132 28.11 -12.91 -21.97
N GLU A 133 28.94 -11.86 -21.91
CA GLU A 133 29.71 -11.37 -23.06
C GLU A 133 30.51 -12.50 -23.73
N GLY A 134 30.46 -12.53 -25.07
CA GLY A 134 31.06 -13.61 -25.86
C GLY A 134 30.16 -14.84 -26.06
N GLY A 135 28.88 -14.78 -25.64
CA GLY A 135 27.88 -15.82 -25.93
C GLY A 135 27.99 -17.06 -25.05
N LYS A 136 28.60 -16.93 -23.87
CA LYS A 136 28.72 -17.99 -22.87
C LYS A 136 27.64 -17.83 -21.81
N ASN A 137 27.27 -18.93 -21.15
CA ASN A 137 26.50 -18.85 -19.92
C ASN A 137 27.38 -18.25 -18.83
N PHE A 138 26.81 -17.41 -17.98
CA PHE A 138 27.52 -16.83 -16.85
C PHE A 138 27.34 -17.66 -15.57
N LEU A 139 26.10 -18.05 -15.28
CA LEU A 139 25.75 -19.03 -14.26
C LEU A 139 26.01 -20.45 -14.77
N ALA A 140 25.70 -21.45 -13.93
CA ALA A 140 26.05 -22.85 -14.20
C ALA A 140 25.43 -23.39 -15.50
N THR A 141 24.22 -22.95 -15.84
CA THR A 141 23.50 -23.35 -17.06
C THR A 141 22.81 -22.15 -17.73
N ALA A 142 22.39 -22.34 -18.99
CA ALA A 142 21.58 -21.34 -19.70
C ALA A 142 20.20 -21.14 -19.04
N GLU A 143 19.66 -22.18 -18.40
CA GLU A 143 18.41 -22.11 -17.64
C GLU A 143 18.59 -21.28 -16.37
N ASP A 144 19.73 -21.39 -15.69
CA ASP A 144 20.05 -20.56 -14.52
C ASP A 144 20.17 -19.08 -14.89
N ASP A 145 20.89 -18.78 -15.98
CA ASP A 145 20.99 -17.44 -16.54
C ASP A 145 19.62 -16.86 -16.88
N LYS A 146 18.78 -17.64 -17.59
CA LYS A 146 17.44 -17.21 -17.96
C LYS A 146 16.57 -16.98 -16.73
N ARG A 147 16.66 -17.84 -15.71
CA ARG A 147 15.95 -17.65 -14.44
C ARG A 147 16.35 -16.36 -13.76
N ALA A 148 17.65 -16.12 -13.61
CA ALA A 148 18.16 -14.93 -12.95
C ALA A 148 17.74 -13.64 -13.70
N GLU A 149 17.76 -13.66 -15.03
CA GLU A 149 17.30 -12.56 -15.87
C GLU A 149 15.81 -12.25 -15.66
N VAL A 150 14.94 -13.27 -15.79
CA VAL A 150 13.48 -13.12 -15.65
C VAL A 150 13.12 -12.67 -14.23
N PHE A 151 13.77 -13.23 -13.22
CA PHE A 151 13.53 -12.86 -11.82
C PHE A 151 13.97 -11.42 -11.51
N ALA A 152 15.14 -10.99 -11.97
CA ALA A 152 15.58 -9.60 -11.78
C ALA A 152 14.61 -8.61 -12.45
N LYS A 153 14.14 -8.92 -13.67
CA LYS A 153 13.11 -8.13 -14.37
C LYS A 153 11.77 -8.13 -13.63
N PHE A 154 11.37 -9.27 -13.05
CA PHE A 154 10.17 -9.37 -12.22
C PHE A 154 10.23 -8.38 -11.04
N ILE A 155 11.34 -8.37 -10.30
CA ILE A 155 11.52 -7.46 -9.15
C ILE A 155 11.55 -5.99 -9.57
N LEU A 156 12.23 -5.65 -10.68
CA LEU A 156 12.16 -4.31 -11.26
C LEU A 156 10.72 -3.90 -11.56
N ALA A 157 9.96 -4.75 -12.24
CA ALA A 157 8.61 -4.44 -12.68
C ALA A 157 7.64 -4.25 -11.50
N ILE A 158 7.61 -5.19 -10.53
CA ILE A 158 6.70 -5.08 -9.38
C ILE A 158 7.08 -3.96 -8.42
N SER A 159 8.37 -3.61 -8.32
CA SER A 159 8.82 -2.52 -7.45
C SER A 159 8.45 -1.16 -8.04
N ASN A 160 8.68 -0.95 -9.34
CA ASN A 160 8.22 0.25 -10.04
C ASN A 160 6.68 0.39 -9.97
N ALA A 161 5.94 -0.72 -10.17
CA ALA A 161 4.48 -0.73 -10.07
C ALA A 161 4.01 -0.38 -8.65
N GLN A 162 4.68 -0.91 -7.62
CA GLN A 162 4.35 -0.58 -6.22
C GLN A 162 4.59 0.91 -5.93
N VAL A 163 5.71 1.50 -6.38
CA VAL A 163 5.94 2.95 -6.28
C VAL A 163 4.81 3.72 -6.97
N ALA A 164 4.49 3.36 -8.21
CA ALA A 164 3.41 3.99 -8.99
C ALA A 164 2.02 3.81 -8.37
N SER A 165 1.80 2.80 -7.54
CA SER A 165 0.52 2.57 -6.87
C SER A 165 0.35 3.41 -5.60
N TRP A 166 1.45 3.88 -5.02
CA TRP A 166 1.47 4.54 -3.70
C TRP A 166 1.82 6.03 -3.76
N TYR A 167 2.79 6.42 -4.59
CA TYR A 167 3.24 7.81 -4.75
C TYR A 167 2.55 8.51 -5.94
N ASP A 168 2.56 9.84 -5.95
CA ASP A 168 2.08 10.67 -7.06
C ASP A 168 3.05 10.66 -8.26
N LYS A 169 4.35 10.56 -7.96
CA LYS A 169 5.46 10.56 -8.92
C LYS A 169 6.56 9.61 -8.49
N GLY A 170 7.39 9.20 -9.44
CA GLY A 170 8.58 8.39 -9.18
C GLY A 170 9.52 8.34 -10.37
N PHE A 171 10.69 7.73 -10.18
CA PHE A 171 11.64 7.40 -11.23
C PHE A 171 11.24 6.05 -11.83
N TYR A 172 11.07 5.99 -13.14
CA TYR A 172 11.05 4.72 -13.83
C TYR A 172 12.49 4.25 -14.05
N VAL A 173 12.80 3.07 -13.54
CA VAL A 173 14.12 2.44 -13.72
C VAL A 173 13.92 1.04 -14.27
N ASP A 174 14.60 0.76 -15.37
CA ASP A 174 14.67 -0.53 -16.03
C ASP A 174 16.13 -1.04 -16.12
N GLY A 175 16.31 -2.18 -16.79
CA GLY A 175 17.62 -2.81 -16.96
C GLY A 175 18.62 -2.05 -17.82
N ASP A 176 18.19 -1.01 -18.54
CA ASP A 176 19.01 -0.24 -19.49
C ASP A 176 19.18 1.22 -19.05
N THR A 177 18.61 1.59 -17.91
CA THR A 177 18.69 2.94 -17.33
C THR A 177 20.13 3.33 -17.01
N ASP A 178 20.56 4.48 -17.53
CA ASP A 178 21.90 5.05 -17.34
C ASP A 178 21.92 6.05 -16.17
N PHE A 179 22.44 5.62 -15.02
CA PHE A 179 22.59 6.47 -13.83
C PHE A 179 23.69 7.53 -13.94
N SER A 180 24.50 7.53 -15.00
CA SER A 180 25.43 8.66 -15.25
C SER A 180 24.68 9.91 -15.73
N GLN A 181 23.44 9.75 -16.17
CA GLN A 181 22.56 10.84 -16.57
C GLN A 181 21.57 11.16 -15.46
N LYS A 182 21.10 12.41 -15.44
CA LYS A 182 20.01 12.81 -14.55
C LYS A 182 18.75 12.05 -14.94
N ILE A 183 18.16 11.34 -13.99
CA ILE A 183 16.85 10.71 -14.14
C ILE A 183 15.80 11.67 -13.60
N GLU A 184 14.78 11.95 -14.41
CA GLU A 184 13.65 12.77 -14.01
C GLU A 184 12.51 11.90 -13.48
N THR A 185 11.71 12.47 -12.57
CA THR A 185 10.48 11.81 -12.14
C THR A 185 9.41 11.89 -13.22
N VAL A 186 8.58 10.87 -13.30
CA VAL A 186 7.36 10.80 -14.11
C VAL A 186 6.13 10.70 -13.22
N ASP A 187 4.97 11.08 -13.74
CA ASP A 187 3.71 10.89 -13.03
C ASP A 187 3.36 9.40 -12.86
N TYR A 188 2.53 9.10 -11.86
CA TYR A 188 2.18 7.72 -11.53
C TYR A 188 1.51 6.94 -12.67
N LYS A 189 0.81 7.58 -13.62
CA LYS A 189 0.19 6.88 -14.75
C LYS A 189 1.27 6.42 -15.72
N THR A 190 2.19 7.32 -16.06
CA THR A 190 3.35 7.00 -16.89
C THR A 190 4.21 5.92 -16.23
N LEU A 191 4.51 6.06 -14.93
CA LEU A 191 5.28 5.07 -14.18
C LEU A 191 4.60 3.70 -14.17
N MET A 192 3.30 3.66 -13.86
CA MET A 192 2.53 2.42 -13.84
C MET A 192 2.47 1.78 -15.23
N SER A 193 2.22 2.56 -16.28
CA SER A 193 2.15 2.04 -17.65
C SER A 193 3.46 1.34 -18.03
N SER A 194 4.61 1.97 -17.78
CA SER A 194 5.91 1.37 -18.07
C SER A 194 6.20 0.14 -17.21
N ALA A 195 5.78 0.15 -15.94
CA ALA A 195 5.92 -1.01 -15.06
C ALA A 195 5.04 -2.20 -15.49
N LEU A 196 3.80 -1.94 -15.92
CA LEU A 196 2.90 -2.97 -16.43
C LEU A 196 3.40 -3.59 -17.73
N THR A 197 3.92 -2.78 -18.67
CA THR A 197 4.55 -3.30 -19.89
C THR A 197 5.76 -4.19 -19.57
N ALA A 198 6.60 -3.78 -18.62
CA ALA A 198 7.72 -4.61 -18.17
C ALA A 198 7.24 -5.92 -17.51
N LEU A 199 6.19 -5.88 -16.70
CA LEU A 199 5.63 -7.06 -16.04
C LEU A 199 4.96 -8.02 -17.04
N GLU A 200 4.29 -7.52 -18.08
CA GLU A 200 3.74 -8.32 -19.17
C GLU A 200 4.85 -9.06 -19.95
N ALA A 201 5.98 -8.40 -20.19
CA ALA A 201 7.15 -9.02 -20.80
C ALA A 201 7.74 -10.13 -19.90
N VAL A 202 7.83 -9.87 -18.58
CA VAL A 202 8.26 -10.89 -17.60
C VAL A 202 7.36 -12.11 -17.61
N VAL A 203 6.04 -11.91 -17.59
CA VAL A 203 5.07 -13.01 -17.64
C VAL A 203 5.24 -13.82 -18.92
N SER A 204 5.38 -13.15 -20.07
CA SER A 204 5.60 -13.81 -21.36
C SER A 204 6.90 -14.63 -21.37
N ASP A 205 7.99 -14.07 -20.84
CA ASP A 205 9.27 -14.77 -20.73
C ASP A 205 9.18 -15.97 -19.77
N ALA A 206 8.46 -15.84 -18.65
CA ALA A 206 8.25 -16.91 -17.69
C ALA A 206 7.39 -18.05 -18.27
N GLU A 207 6.32 -17.75 -19.01
CA GLU A 207 5.51 -18.73 -19.73
C GLU A 207 6.35 -19.50 -20.77
N ALA A 208 7.18 -18.78 -21.54
CA ALA A 208 8.08 -19.37 -22.54
C ALA A 208 9.13 -20.31 -21.92
N ASN A 209 9.43 -20.16 -20.63
CA ASN A 209 10.40 -20.96 -19.88
C ASN A 209 9.75 -21.76 -18.74
N SER A 210 8.45 -22.08 -18.87
CA SER A 210 7.58 -22.62 -17.82
C SER A 210 8.13 -23.78 -16.97
N THR A 211 8.99 -24.63 -17.52
CA THR A 211 9.55 -25.80 -16.80
C THR A 211 10.79 -25.49 -15.97
N VAL A 212 11.40 -24.30 -16.13
CA VAL A 212 12.58 -23.89 -15.37
C VAL A 212 12.17 -23.71 -13.90
N SER A 213 12.91 -24.33 -12.99
CA SER A 213 12.64 -24.25 -11.55
C SER A 213 13.05 -22.89 -10.99
N VAL A 214 12.30 -22.38 -10.01
CA VAL A 214 12.69 -21.26 -9.16
C VAL A 214 13.08 -21.83 -7.80
N PRO A 215 14.34 -21.71 -7.35
CA PRO A 215 14.78 -22.27 -6.08
C PRO A 215 13.98 -21.72 -4.89
N GLU A 216 13.70 -22.58 -3.91
CA GLU A 216 12.87 -22.24 -2.76
C GLU A 216 13.40 -21.03 -1.98
N ASP A 217 14.71 -20.89 -1.84
CA ASP A 217 15.33 -19.80 -1.09
C ASP A 217 15.23 -18.42 -1.76
N TRP A 218 14.72 -18.35 -3.00
CA TRP A 218 14.49 -17.07 -3.70
C TRP A 218 13.18 -16.41 -3.28
N MET A 219 12.16 -17.20 -2.91
CA MET A 219 10.82 -16.69 -2.59
C MET A 219 10.18 -17.34 -1.35
N GLN A 220 10.87 -18.26 -0.68
CA GLN A 220 10.33 -19.10 0.41
C GLN A 220 9.08 -19.88 0.00
N ILE A 221 9.07 -20.43 -1.22
CA ILE A 221 7.98 -21.28 -1.71
C ILE A 221 8.59 -22.54 -2.33
N PRO A 222 8.29 -23.73 -1.78
CA PRO A 222 8.86 -24.97 -2.27
C PRO A 222 8.30 -25.35 -3.65
N GLY A 223 9.17 -25.82 -4.54
CA GLY A 223 8.78 -26.44 -5.80
C GLY A 223 8.25 -25.48 -6.87
N MET A 224 8.51 -24.16 -6.75
CA MET A 224 8.11 -23.20 -7.78
C MET A 224 8.83 -23.44 -9.11
N THR A 225 8.11 -23.16 -10.18
CA THR A 225 8.59 -23.08 -11.56
C THR A 225 8.34 -21.69 -12.14
N MET A 226 8.86 -21.41 -13.33
CA MET A 226 8.52 -20.20 -14.07
C MET A 226 7.04 -20.14 -14.45
N ALA A 227 6.35 -21.27 -14.60
CA ALA A 227 4.90 -21.28 -14.76
C ALA A 227 4.19 -20.68 -13.54
N ASP A 228 4.65 -21.03 -12.33
CA ASP A 228 4.11 -20.48 -11.08
C ASP A 228 4.45 -18.99 -10.94
N LEU A 229 5.68 -18.59 -11.31
CA LEU A 229 6.06 -17.17 -11.34
C LEU A 229 5.20 -16.38 -12.35
N ALA A 230 4.88 -16.94 -13.51
CA ALA A 230 3.97 -16.33 -14.48
C ALA A 230 2.56 -16.17 -13.90
N ALA A 231 2.04 -17.17 -13.19
CA ALA A 231 0.74 -17.10 -12.51
C ALA A 231 0.75 -16.01 -11.41
N VAL A 232 1.84 -15.87 -10.64
CA VAL A 232 2.01 -14.75 -9.69
C VAL A 232 2.06 -13.41 -10.44
N GLY A 233 2.79 -13.32 -11.55
CA GLY A 233 2.88 -12.13 -12.38
C GLY A 233 1.51 -11.70 -12.95
N HIS A 234 0.68 -12.65 -13.36
CA HIS A 234 -0.71 -12.40 -13.75
C HIS A 234 -1.56 -11.84 -12.61
N SER A 235 -1.42 -12.37 -11.39
CA SER A 235 -2.10 -11.81 -10.22
C SER A 235 -1.67 -10.36 -9.94
N MET A 236 -0.36 -10.08 -10.05
CA MET A 236 0.18 -8.74 -9.87
C MET A 236 -0.29 -7.78 -10.97
N LEU A 237 -0.40 -8.22 -12.22
CA LEU A 237 -0.97 -7.43 -13.32
C LEU A 237 -2.43 -7.07 -13.04
N ALA A 238 -3.26 -8.03 -12.64
CA ALA A 238 -4.66 -7.78 -12.29
C ALA A 238 -4.77 -6.75 -11.15
N ARG A 239 -3.97 -6.93 -10.09
CA ARG A 239 -3.91 -6.00 -8.96
C ARG A 239 -3.50 -4.60 -9.38
N TYR A 240 -2.35 -4.44 -10.04
CA TYR A 240 -1.80 -3.11 -10.34
C TYR A 240 -2.64 -2.35 -11.37
N LYS A 241 -3.22 -3.04 -12.37
CA LYS A 241 -4.18 -2.44 -13.31
C LYS A 241 -5.44 -1.94 -12.59
N ALA A 242 -5.91 -2.63 -11.55
CA ALA A 242 -7.03 -2.15 -10.73
C ALA A 242 -6.62 -1.08 -9.71
N ALA A 243 -5.43 -1.19 -9.14
CA ALA A 243 -4.94 -0.36 -8.05
C ALA A 243 -4.49 1.02 -8.50
N VAL A 244 -4.07 1.20 -9.76
CA VAL A 244 -3.56 2.50 -10.24
C VAL A 244 -4.59 3.62 -10.14
N GLY A 245 -5.89 3.32 -10.30
CA GLY A 245 -6.96 4.30 -10.21
C GLY A 245 -6.97 5.01 -8.86
N ARG A 246 -6.83 6.35 -8.88
CA ARG A 246 -6.84 7.19 -7.68
C ARG A 246 -8.23 7.55 -7.19
N ASP A 247 -9.22 7.46 -8.07
CA ASP A 247 -10.62 7.71 -7.75
C ASP A 247 -11.56 6.76 -8.51
N ALA A 248 -12.87 6.95 -8.31
CA ALA A 248 -13.93 6.20 -8.98
C ALA A 248 -13.93 6.35 -10.51
N SER A 249 -13.55 7.51 -11.03
CA SER A 249 -13.51 7.79 -12.48
C SER A 249 -12.36 7.04 -13.15
N GLU A 250 -11.17 7.08 -12.55
CA GLU A 250 -9.99 6.37 -13.04
C GLU A 250 -10.19 4.86 -12.97
N ARG A 251 -10.71 4.35 -11.84
CA ARG A 251 -11.04 2.92 -11.72
C ARG A 251 -12.08 2.51 -12.77
N ALA A 252 -13.06 3.36 -13.05
CA ALA A 252 -14.07 3.07 -14.07
C ALA A 252 -13.50 3.05 -15.49
N SER A 253 -12.40 3.77 -15.74
CA SER A 253 -11.74 3.85 -17.04
C SER A 253 -10.73 2.73 -17.29
N ALA A 254 -10.41 1.92 -16.27
CA ALA A 254 -9.49 0.78 -16.42
C ALA A 254 -10.05 -0.29 -17.36
N ASP A 255 -9.17 -1.05 -18.01
CA ASP A 255 -9.57 -2.19 -18.84
C ASP A 255 -9.92 -3.39 -17.96
N TRP A 256 -11.19 -3.47 -17.58
CA TRP A 256 -11.71 -4.53 -16.73
C TRP A 256 -11.77 -5.90 -17.40
N ALA A 257 -11.84 -5.96 -18.73
CA ALA A 257 -11.78 -7.22 -19.45
C ALA A 257 -10.37 -7.80 -19.36
N ASP A 258 -9.35 -6.96 -19.52
CA ASP A 258 -7.95 -7.35 -19.37
C ASP A 258 -7.60 -7.71 -17.92
N ILE A 259 -8.07 -6.93 -16.94
CA ILE A 259 -7.95 -7.25 -15.51
C ILE A 259 -8.53 -8.65 -15.21
N ALA A 260 -9.73 -8.97 -15.72
CA ALA A 260 -10.34 -10.28 -15.51
C ALA A 260 -9.59 -11.41 -16.23
N SER A 261 -9.02 -11.15 -17.40
CA SER A 261 -8.17 -12.10 -18.12
C SER A 261 -6.96 -12.48 -17.28
N HIS A 262 -6.24 -11.49 -16.75
CA HIS A 262 -5.11 -11.72 -15.85
C HIS A 262 -5.54 -12.39 -14.55
N ALA A 263 -6.63 -11.96 -13.92
CA ALA A 263 -7.13 -12.58 -12.70
C ALA A 263 -7.53 -14.06 -12.90
N THR A 264 -7.99 -14.44 -14.09
CA THR A 264 -8.31 -15.83 -14.43
C THR A 264 -7.07 -16.71 -14.59
N LYS A 265 -5.96 -16.14 -15.06
CA LYS A 265 -4.67 -16.84 -15.19
C LYS A 265 -3.80 -16.73 -13.93
N GLY A 266 -4.20 -15.86 -13.00
CA GLY A 266 -3.47 -15.56 -11.77
C GLY A 266 -3.51 -16.71 -10.76
N GLY A 267 -2.46 -16.80 -9.95
CA GLY A 267 -2.37 -17.72 -8.81
C GLY A 267 -2.29 -16.99 -7.47
N THR A 268 -2.63 -17.69 -6.39
CA THR A 268 -2.36 -17.22 -5.02
C THR A 268 -0.86 -17.08 -4.77
N PHE A 269 -0.48 -16.16 -3.89
CA PHE A 269 0.91 -15.91 -3.56
C PHE A 269 1.09 -15.77 -2.05
N ALA A 270 1.79 -16.74 -1.45
CA ALA A 270 1.98 -16.79 0.00
C ALA A 270 3.35 -17.38 0.39
N PRO A 271 4.45 -16.61 0.28
CA PRO A 271 5.76 -16.97 0.83
C PRO A 271 5.69 -17.46 2.27
N VAL A 272 6.53 -18.43 2.64
CA VAL A 272 6.55 -19.00 3.99
C VAL A 272 7.47 -18.16 4.88
N GLY A 273 6.96 -17.73 6.03
CA GLY A 273 7.78 -17.04 7.01
C GLY A 273 8.74 -17.97 7.74
N ASP A 274 9.90 -17.45 8.11
CA ASP A 274 11.01 -18.20 8.73
C ASP A 274 11.21 -17.89 10.23
N GLY A 275 10.47 -16.90 10.75
CA GLY A 275 10.62 -16.42 12.12
C GLY A 275 11.80 -15.47 12.38
N ASP A 276 12.52 -15.06 11.33
CA ASP A 276 13.71 -14.20 11.41
C ASP A 276 13.65 -13.05 10.39
N PHE A 277 13.95 -13.32 9.12
CA PHE A 277 14.04 -12.30 8.06
C PHE A 277 12.82 -12.25 7.15
N TRP A 278 12.19 -13.40 6.90
CA TRP A 278 11.00 -13.56 6.07
C TRP A 278 9.78 -13.49 6.96
N TRP A 279 9.27 -12.28 7.15
CA TRP A 279 8.07 -12.07 7.94
C TRP A 279 7.27 -10.88 7.42
N THR A 280 6.04 -10.75 7.89
CA THR A 280 5.14 -9.62 7.58
C THR A 280 4.68 -8.99 8.88
N ARG A 281 5.00 -7.70 9.02
CA ARG A 281 4.79 -6.96 10.26
C ARG A 281 3.32 -6.69 10.50
N THR A 282 2.55 -6.43 9.45
CA THR A 282 1.11 -6.15 9.53
C THR A 282 0.32 -7.40 9.88
N GLN A 283 0.60 -8.52 9.22
CA GLN A 283 -0.09 -9.77 9.55
C GLN A 283 0.29 -10.25 10.96
N TYR A 284 1.54 -10.04 11.40
CA TYR A 284 1.93 -10.30 12.78
C TYR A 284 1.18 -9.42 13.79
N TYR A 285 1.49 -8.12 13.84
CA TYR A 285 0.99 -7.27 14.92
C TYR A 285 -0.51 -7.05 14.86
N SER A 286 -1.12 -7.05 13.68
CA SER A 286 -2.57 -6.90 13.60
C SER A 286 -3.33 -8.18 13.91
N ALA A 287 -2.71 -9.37 13.81
CA ALA A 287 -3.38 -10.65 14.12
C ALA A 287 -3.02 -11.26 15.49
N VAL A 288 -1.99 -10.76 16.19
CA VAL A 288 -1.74 -11.13 17.61
C VAL A 288 -1.77 -9.96 18.60
N SER A 289 -1.40 -8.73 18.21
CA SER A 289 -1.39 -7.60 19.14
C SER A 289 -2.77 -6.96 19.23
N ARG A 290 -3.53 -7.43 20.23
CA ARG A 290 -4.91 -6.97 20.49
C ARG A 290 -5.01 -5.47 20.80
N SER A 291 -3.91 -4.80 21.13
CA SER A 291 -3.86 -3.36 21.40
C SER A 291 -3.33 -2.54 20.23
N TRP A 292 -2.79 -3.16 19.18
CA TRP A 292 -2.12 -2.43 18.11
C TRP A 292 -2.98 -2.27 16.86
N GLY A 293 -3.34 -3.39 16.22
CA GLY A 293 -4.28 -3.42 15.10
C GLY A 293 -5.65 -3.91 15.57
N ARG A 294 -6.71 -3.20 15.19
CA ARG A 294 -8.10 -3.54 15.49
C ARG A 294 -8.95 -3.53 14.24
N ALA A 295 -10.09 -4.22 14.23
CA ALA A 295 -11.05 -4.09 13.12
C ALA A 295 -11.73 -2.72 13.18
N ASP A 296 -11.65 -1.93 12.10
CA ASP A 296 -12.37 -0.66 12.01
C ASP A 296 -13.87 -0.90 11.82
N TYR A 297 -14.73 -0.08 12.44
CA TYR A 297 -16.18 -0.20 12.24
C TYR A 297 -16.60 0.09 10.79
N LYS A 298 -15.84 0.88 10.04
CA LYS A 298 -16.12 1.08 8.61
C LYS A 298 -15.85 -0.17 7.77
N MET A 299 -15.07 -1.13 8.27
CA MET A 299 -14.89 -2.45 7.65
C MET A 299 -16.06 -3.38 7.98
N ILE A 300 -16.36 -3.56 9.27
CA ILE A 300 -17.30 -4.61 9.74
C ILE A 300 -18.75 -4.12 9.88
N GLY A 301 -18.95 -2.83 10.09
CA GLY A 301 -20.25 -2.19 10.27
C GLY A 301 -21.20 -2.32 9.08
N PRO A 302 -20.74 -2.37 7.81
CA PRO A 302 -21.57 -2.76 6.67
C PRO A 302 -22.31 -4.10 6.80
N ALA A 303 -21.93 -4.95 7.76
CA ALA A 303 -22.60 -6.22 8.05
C ALA A 303 -23.49 -6.17 9.31
N ASP A 304 -23.65 -5.01 9.94
CA ASP A 304 -24.51 -4.82 11.11
C ASP A 304 -25.99 -4.73 10.69
N LYS A 305 -26.78 -5.69 11.16
CA LYS A 305 -28.23 -5.78 10.99
C LYS A 305 -29.00 -4.94 12.01
N SER A 306 -28.33 -4.45 13.05
CA SER A 306 -28.93 -3.51 14.00
C SER A 306 -28.78 -2.06 13.51
N ASP A 307 -29.38 -1.11 14.23
CA ASP A 307 -29.12 0.32 13.99
C ASP A 307 -27.76 0.80 14.56
N GLY A 308 -26.94 -0.10 15.13
CA GLY A 308 -25.69 0.25 15.82
C GLY A 308 -24.71 1.02 14.94
N TYR A 309 -24.33 0.46 13.78
CA TYR A 309 -23.40 1.09 12.86
C TYR A 309 -23.95 2.36 12.24
N LYS A 310 -25.24 2.37 11.89
CA LYS A 310 -25.94 3.57 11.42
C LYS A 310 -25.90 4.70 12.45
N ASN A 311 -26.20 4.40 13.71
CA ASN A 311 -26.12 5.37 14.81
C ASN A 311 -24.67 5.81 15.09
N TRP A 312 -23.70 4.90 14.93
CA TRP A 312 -22.28 5.21 15.06
C TRP A 312 -21.78 6.18 13.98
N LEU A 313 -22.21 6.00 12.73
CA LEU A 313 -21.91 6.97 11.66
C LEU A 313 -22.63 8.31 11.87
N GLY A 314 -23.86 8.26 12.39
CA GLY A 314 -24.74 9.42 12.52
C GLY A 314 -25.15 9.96 11.14
N ASP A 315 -25.09 11.27 10.94
CA ASP A 315 -25.35 11.91 9.63
C ASP A 315 -24.12 11.88 8.68
N GLY A 316 -23.04 11.21 9.08
CA GLY A 316 -21.80 11.13 8.32
C GLY A 316 -20.98 12.43 8.31
N SER A 317 -21.37 13.46 9.07
CA SER A 317 -20.60 14.69 9.23
C SER A 317 -19.48 14.54 10.27
N ASP A 318 -18.51 15.47 10.24
CA ASP A 318 -17.42 15.48 11.22
C ASP A 318 -17.93 15.77 12.64
N ALA A 319 -19.11 16.37 12.77
CA ALA A 319 -19.70 16.68 14.08
C ALA A 319 -20.06 15.42 14.87
N THR A 320 -20.28 14.27 14.20
CA THR A 320 -20.62 13.01 14.87
C THR A 320 -19.39 12.24 15.34
N VAL A 321 -18.22 12.51 14.76
CA VAL A 321 -16.96 11.77 14.97
C VAL A 321 -16.59 11.69 16.46
N ALA A 322 -16.67 12.80 17.19
CA ALA A 322 -16.35 12.84 18.62
C ALA A 322 -17.33 12.03 19.49
N GLY A 323 -18.56 11.81 19.01
CA GLY A 323 -19.60 11.05 19.67
C GLY A 323 -19.49 9.53 19.48
N ARG A 324 -18.71 9.07 18.50
CA ARG A 324 -18.59 7.65 18.14
C ARG A 324 -18.00 6.84 19.29
N LYS A 325 -18.71 5.78 19.73
CA LYS A 325 -18.28 4.85 20.79
C LYS A 325 -18.31 3.42 20.31
N ALA A 326 -17.44 2.58 20.87
CA ALA A 326 -17.45 1.16 20.57
C ALA A 326 -18.77 0.50 20.99
N PHE A 327 -19.24 -0.43 20.15
CA PHE A 327 -20.47 -1.20 20.32
C PHE A 327 -20.31 -2.60 19.71
N SER A 328 -21.21 -3.52 20.04
CA SER A 328 -21.27 -4.84 19.40
C SER A 328 -22.19 -4.80 18.19
N ILE A 329 -21.72 -5.24 17.03
CA ILE A 329 -22.56 -5.37 15.82
C ILE A 329 -23.42 -6.63 15.90
N VAL A 330 -24.59 -6.64 15.29
CA VAL A 330 -25.41 -7.85 15.10
C VAL A 330 -25.22 -8.30 13.66
N THR A 331 -24.62 -9.45 13.41
CA THR A 331 -24.28 -9.87 12.03
C THR A 331 -24.48 -11.35 11.82
N ASP A 332 -24.77 -11.75 10.58
CA ASP A 332 -24.76 -13.15 10.15
C ASP A 332 -23.41 -13.56 9.54
N ASP A 333 -22.50 -12.61 9.31
CA ASP A 333 -21.21 -12.89 8.70
C ASP A 333 -20.33 -13.73 9.64
N LYS A 334 -20.12 -14.99 9.26
CA LYS A 334 -19.35 -15.98 10.00
C LYS A 334 -17.87 -15.62 10.12
N ARG A 335 -17.37 -14.69 9.29
CA ARG A 335 -16.02 -14.13 9.46
C ARG A 335 -15.94 -13.27 10.70
N ILE A 336 -17.00 -12.53 11.05
CA ILE A 336 -17.01 -11.62 12.20
C ILE A 336 -17.51 -12.31 13.47
N SER A 337 -18.58 -13.12 13.38
CA SER A 337 -19.12 -13.87 14.52
C SER A 337 -19.78 -15.19 14.09
N ALA A 338 -19.57 -16.25 14.86
CA ALA A 338 -20.26 -17.53 14.64
C ALA A 338 -21.72 -17.53 15.12
N GLY A 339 -22.18 -16.48 15.82
CA GLY A 339 -23.51 -16.37 16.43
C GLY A 339 -23.43 -16.17 17.95
N ASP A 340 -24.49 -16.54 18.67
CA ASP A 340 -24.51 -16.53 20.14
C ASP A 340 -23.65 -17.68 20.70
N ALA A 341 -22.82 -17.37 21.70
CA ALA A 341 -22.00 -18.36 22.42
C ALA A 341 -22.80 -19.14 23.48
N GLY A 342 -24.06 -18.79 23.72
CA GLY A 342 -24.96 -19.42 24.71
C GLY A 342 -24.88 -18.82 26.11
N ASP A 343 -24.07 -17.78 26.28
CA ASP A 343 -23.92 -16.99 27.52
C ASP A 343 -24.33 -15.51 27.32
N GLY A 344 -24.97 -15.19 26.20
CA GLY A 344 -25.33 -13.82 25.82
C GLY A 344 -24.18 -13.04 25.20
N THR A 345 -23.04 -13.68 24.94
CA THR A 345 -21.91 -13.11 24.18
C THR A 345 -21.86 -13.66 22.76
N GLN A 346 -20.91 -13.14 21.96
CA GLN A 346 -20.75 -13.52 20.56
C GLN A 346 -19.68 -14.57 20.48
N ALA A 347 -20.01 -15.72 19.91
CA ALA A 347 -19.03 -16.72 19.53
C ALA A 347 -18.07 -16.12 18.49
N ALA A 348 -16.78 -16.45 18.63
CA ALA A 348 -15.74 -15.99 17.71
C ALA A 348 -16.07 -16.38 16.28
N GLY A 349 -15.90 -15.45 15.35
CA GLY A 349 -15.97 -15.74 13.92
C GLY A 349 -14.69 -16.40 13.40
N LEU A 350 -14.64 -16.65 12.10
CA LEU A 350 -13.44 -17.17 11.44
C LEU A 350 -12.25 -16.22 11.57
N TYR A 351 -12.50 -14.91 11.46
CA TYR A 351 -11.49 -13.85 11.47
C TYR A 351 -11.70 -12.82 12.57
N GLY A 352 -12.89 -12.73 13.14
CA GLY A 352 -13.30 -11.68 14.07
C GLY A 352 -13.52 -12.20 15.48
N LEU A 353 -13.09 -11.42 16.46
CA LEU A 353 -13.38 -11.67 17.87
C LEU A 353 -13.93 -10.41 18.54
N ASN A 354 -15.16 -10.47 19.04
CA ASN A 354 -15.71 -9.44 19.90
C ASN A 354 -15.17 -9.61 21.33
N GLU A 355 -14.41 -8.62 21.82
CA GLU A 355 -13.83 -8.63 23.16
C GLU A 355 -14.66 -7.88 24.20
N TYR A 356 -15.74 -7.20 23.80
CA TYR A 356 -16.57 -6.36 24.66
C TYR A 356 -15.78 -5.28 25.43
N ARG A 357 -14.58 -4.95 24.94
CA ARG A 357 -13.69 -3.96 25.55
C ARG A 357 -12.83 -3.28 24.50
N THR A 358 -12.55 -2.01 24.73
CA THR A 358 -11.68 -1.20 23.88
C THR A 358 -10.25 -1.29 24.39
N ARG A 359 -9.28 -1.49 23.49
CA ARG A 359 -7.85 -1.47 23.83
C ARG A 359 -7.11 -0.22 23.36
N LEU A 360 -7.73 0.55 22.47
CA LEU A 360 -7.21 1.80 21.94
C LEU A 360 -7.55 2.98 22.86
N ILE A 361 -6.72 4.01 22.84
CA ILE A 361 -6.74 5.09 23.84
C ILE A 361 -7.84 6.10 23.51
N ALA A 362 -8.82 6.24 24.41
CA ALA A 362 -9.98 7.12 24.21
C ALA A 362 -9.61 8.60 23.98
N SER A 363 -8.59 9.11 24.69
CA SER A 363 -8.12 10.51 24.54
C SER A 363 -7.47 10.79 23.19
N ARG A 364 -7.24 9.75 22.36
CA ARG A 364 -6.73 9.87 21.00
C ARG A 364 -7.83 9.73 19.94
N GLY A 365 -9.11 9.71 20.36
CA GLY A 365 -10.27 9.61 19.47
C GLY A 365 -11.08 8.35 19.76
N THR A 366 -12.33 8.51 20.22
CA THR A 366 -13.20 7.36 20.52
C THR A 366 -13.72 6.67 19.26
N TYR A 367 -13.67 7.34 18.10
CA TYR A 367 -13.94 6.73 16.80
C TYR A 367 -12.91 5.67 16.39
N HIS A 368 -11.69 5.70 16.94
CA HIS A 368 -10.75 4.58 16.74
C HIS A 368 -11.16 3.34 17.55
N GLN A 369 -11.90 3.51 18.65
CA GLN A 369 -12.19 2.41 19.55
C GLN A 369 -13.21 1.44 18.95
N THR A 370 -12.94 0.16 19.12
CA THR A 370 -13.78 -0.95 18.65
C THR A 370 -13.66 -2.14 19.58
N TYR A 371 -14.75 -2.91 19.72
CA TYR A 371 -14.73 -4.19 20.45
C TYR A 371 -14.13 -5.34 19.64
N TYR A 372 -13.93 -5.17 18.33
CA TYR A 372 -13.53 -6.25 17.44
C TYR A 372 -12.02 -6.32 17.18
N PHE A 373 -11.46 -7.49 17.41
CA PHE A 373 -10.14 -7.89 16.96
C PHE A 373 -10.25 -8.65 15.64
N TRP A 374 -9.29 -8.48 14.73
CA TRP A 374 -9.22 -9.24 13.49
C TRP A 374 -8.02 -10.19 13.55
N ASN A 375 -8.24 -11.49 13.61
CA ASN A 375 -7.23 -12.52 13.83
C ASN A 375 -7.04 -13.47 12.65
N ARG A 376 -7.34 -13.03 11.42
CA ARG A 376 -7.28 -13.86 10.20
C ARG A 376 -5.95 -14.60 10.05
N GLN A 377 -4.84 -13.92 10.33
CA GLN A 377 -3.49 -14.48 10.19
C GLN A 377 -2.93 -15.06 11.50
N SER A 378 -3.77 -15.42 12.48
CA SER A 378 -3.29 -15.84 13.80
C SER A 378 -2.40 -17.07 13.78
N ALA A 379 -2.67 -18.03 12.88
CA ALA A 379 -1.86 -19.25 12.75
C ALA A 379 -0.39 -18.90 12.43
N TYR A 380 -0.17 -18.08 11.40
CA TYR A 380 1.14 -17.53 11.07
C TYR A 380 1.68 -16.63 12.19
N ALA A 381 0.89 -15.67 12.66
CA ALA A 381 1.35 -14.62 13.55
C ALA A 381 1.77 -15.13 14.95
N THR A 382 1.31 -16.29 15.39
CA THR A 382 1.73 -16.86 16.69
C THR A 382 3.14 -17.45 16.67
N THR A 383 3.63 -17.88 15.51
CA THR A 383 4.93 -18.54 15.36
C THR A 383 5.89 -17.75 14.48
N LEU A 384 5.39 -16.82 13.67
CA LEU A 384 6.06 -16.18 12.54
C LEU A 384 6.54 -17.18 11.47
N VAL A 385 6.06 -18.43 11.55
CA VAL A 385 6.40 -19.53 10.65
C VAL A 385 5.13 -20.06 10.00
N GLY A 386 5.08 -19.98 8.67
CA GLY A 386 3.93 -20.41 7.87
C GLY A 386 3.59 -19.45 6.73
N PRO A 387 2.57 -19.74 5.93
CA PRO A 387 2.22 -18.95 4.75
C PRO A 387 1.85 -17.50 5.10
N MET A 388 2.52 -16.55 4.45
CA MET A 388 2.27 -15.12 4.53
C MET A 388 1.48 -14.67 3.31
N HIS A 389 0.16 -14.57 3.45
CA HIS A 389 -0.74 -14.37 2.31
C HIS A 389 -0.61 -12.96 1.71
N ASP A 390 -0.01 -12.83 0.52
CA ASP A 390 0.04 -11.57 -0.21
C ASP A 390 -1.09 -11.47 -1.24
N VAL A 391 -1.26 -12.48 -2.10
CA VAL A 391 -2.40 -12.61 -3.03
C VAL A 391 -3.25 -13.81 -2.60
N VAL A 392 -4.55 -13.59 -2.46
CA VAL A 392 -5.54 -14.63 -2.12
C VAL A 392 -6.54 -14.84 -3.25
N GLN A 393 -7.16 -16.03 -3.33
CA GLN A 393 -8.10 -16.34 -4.40
C GLN A 393 -9.30 -15.39 -4.43
N SER A 394 -9.79 -14.96 -3.26
CA SER A 394 -10.90 -14.00 -3.18
C SER A 394 -10.56 -12.66 -3.83
N GLU A 395 -9.30 -12.20 -3.80
CA GLU A 395 -8.89 -10.99 -4.52
C GLU A 395 -9.11 -11.13 -6.03
N LEU A 396 -8.65 -12.25 -6.60
CA LEU A 396 -8.76 -12.53 -8.04
C LEU A 396 -10.22 -12.73 -8.47
N ASP A 397 -11.00 -13.47 -7.69
CA ASP A 397 -12.41 -13.67 -7.95
C ASP A 397 -13.20 -12.36 -7.90
N LEU A 398 -12.87 -11.47 -6.96
CA LEU A 398 -13.54 -10.17 -6.84
C LEU A 398 -13.13 -9.18 -7.93
N TYR A 399 -11.95 -9.31 -8.55
CA TYR A 399 -11.64 -8.59 -9.80
C TYR A 399 -12.51 -9.09 -10.96
N ARG A 400 -12.71 -10.40 -11.07
CA ARG A 400 -13.58 -11.00 -12.09
C ARG A 400 -15.05 -10.65 -11.87
N ALA A 401 -15.48 -10.56 -10.61
CA ALA A 401 -16.82 -10.08 -10.24
C ALA A 401 -17.05 -8.63 -10.69
N GLU A 402 -16.09 -7.75 -10.42
CA GLU A 402 -16.19 -6.35 -10.83
C GLU A 402 -16.22 -6.18 -12.35
N ALA A 403 -15.38 -6.94 -13.07
CA ALA A 403 -15.40 -6.96 -14.52
C ALA A 403 -16.75 -7.45 -15.07
N ALA A 404 -17.33 -8.49 -14.45
CA ALA A 404 -18.65 -8.99 -14.82
C ALA A 404 -19.74 -7.94 -14.60
N LEU A 405 -19.74 -7.22 -13.46
CA LEU A 405 -20.71 -6.13 -13.23
C LEU A 405 -20.57 -5.01 -14.27
N ARG A 406 -19.35 -4.63 -14.61
CA ARG A 406 -19.08 -3.61 -15.64
C ARG A 406 -19.46 -4.09 -17.05
N GLY A 407 -19.33 -5.39 -17.31
CA GLY A 407 -19.80 -6.07 -18.51
C GLY A 407 -21.31 -6.36 -18.53
N SER A 408 -22.08 -5.89 -17.54
CA SER A 408 -23.51 -6.17 -17.39
C SER A 408 -23.88 -7.66 -17.25
N ASP A 409 -22.95 -8.46 -16.70
CA ASP A 409 -23.12 -9.89 -16.42
C ASP A 409 -23.35 -10.13 -14.93
N ALA A 410 -24.59 -9.90 -14.50
CA ALA A 410 -25.01 -10.07 -13.11
C ALA A 410 -24.89 -11.53 -12.61
N ALA A 411 -25.01 -12.52 -13.50
CA ALA A 411 -24.98 -13.93 -13.11
C ALA A 411 -23.56 -14.39 -12.75
N ASN A 412 -22.57 -14.03 -13.56
CA ASN A 412 -21.17 -14.32 -13.24
C ASN A 412 -20.67 -13.45 -12.09
N ALA A 413 -21.09 -12.19 -12.00
CA ALA A 413 -20.78 -11.35 -10.85
C ALA A 413 -21.26 -11.99 -9.53
N ALA A 414 -22.53 -12.44 -9.47
CA ALA A 414 -23.07 -13.13 -8.31
C ALA A 414 -22.28 -14.42 -7.99
N THR A 415 -21.92 -15.20 -9.02
CA THR A 415 -21.09 -16.41 -8.84
C THR A 415 -19.76 -16.10 -8.16
N PHE A 416 -19.00 -15.13 -8.69
CA PHE A 416 -17.70 -14.79 -8.14
C PHE A 416 -17.78 -14.13 -6.74
N ILE A 417 -18.78 -13.27 -6.50
CA ILE A 417 -19.04 -12.70 -5.15
C ILE A 417 -19.32 -13.83 -4.15
N ASN A 418 -20.12 -14.82 -4.54
CA ASN A 418 -20.50 -15.94 -3.67
C ASN A 418 -19.32 -16.84 -3.27
N ASN A 419 -18.22 -16.83 -4.04
CA ASN A 419 -17.02 -17.59 -3.68
C ASN A 419 -16.49 -17.19 -2.29
N SER A 420 -16.51 -15.91 -1.91
CA SER A 420 -16.18 -15.51 -0.54
C SER A 420 -17.42 -15.29 0.33
N ARG A 421 -18.45 -14.63 -0.20
CA ARG A 421 -19.66 -14.26 0.55
C ARG A 421 -20.36 -15.48 1.18
N VAL A 422 -20.54 -16.55 0.41
CA VAL A 422 -21.23 -17.76 0.88
C VAL A 422 -20.25 -18.74 1.50
N THR A 423 -19.17 -19.09 0.78
CA THR A 423 -18.32 -20.21 1.22
C THR A 423 -17.48 -19.87 2.46
N ILE A 424 -17.14 -18.60 2.67
CA ILE A 424 -16.37 -18.11 3.82
C ILE A 424 -17.29 -17.35 4.77
N GLY A 425 -18.03 -16.36 4.27
CA GLY A 425 -18.90 -15.49 5.07
C GLY A 425 -20.15 -16.18 5.61
N GLY A 426 -20.59 -17.30 5.02
CA GLY A 426 -21.84 -17.96 5.41
C GLY A 426 -23.08 -17.08 5.22
N LEU A 427 -22.98 -16.05 4.37
CA LEU A 427 -24.06 -15.10 4.09
C LEU A 427 -25.02 -15.65 3.03
N SER A 428 -26.22 -15.07 2.95
CA SER A 428 -27.19 -15.39 1.89
C SER A 428 -26.59 -15.15 0.50
N ALA A 429 -26.80 -16.10 -0.40
CA ALA A 429 -26.25 -16.07 -1.75
C ALA A 429 -26.82 -14.89 -2.55
N ALA A 430 -25.93 -14.17 -3.23
CA ALA A 430 -26.31 -13.30 -4.34
C ALA A 430 -26.81 -14.17 -5.50
N THR A 431 -27.72 -13.63 -6.31
CA THR A 431 -28.29 -14.32 -7.48
C THR A 431 -28.28 -13.40 -8.69
N ALA A 432 -28.54 -13.94 -9.88
CA ALA A 432 -28.76 -13.11 -11.07
C ALA A 432 -29.94 -12.13 -10.94
N SER A 433 -30.86 -12.36 -9.98
CA SER A 433 -31.98 -11.47 -9.67
C SER A 433 -31.69 -10.46 -8.56
N THR A 434 -30.53 -10.55 -7.88
CA THR A 434 -30.12 -9.52 -6.93
C THR A 434 -29.99 -8.19 -7.66
N PRO A 435 -30.54 -7.07 -7.14
CA PRO A 435 -30.40 -5.77 -7.78
C PRO A 435 -28.93 -5.45 -8.08
N VAL A 436 -28.61 -5.08 -9.32
CA VAL A 436 -27.23 -4.80 -9.72
C VAL A 436 -26.67 -3.61 -8.93
N GLY A 437 -27.47 -2.53 -8.79
CA GLY A 437 -27.05 -1.30 -8.14
C GLY A 437 -26.10 -0.46 -8.99
N SER A 438 -25.23 0.29 -8.33
CA SER A 438 -24.27 1.21 -8.93
C SER A 438 -22.91 1.17 -8.20
N PRO A 439 -21.77 1.45 -8.86
CA PRO A 439 -20.48 1.63 -8.20
C PRO A 439 -20.49 2.64 -7.04
N SER A 440 -21.42 3.61 -7.07
CA SER A 440 -21.63 4.60 -6.00
C SER A 440 -22.27 4.03 -4.73
N ASP A 441 -22.82 2.82 -4.78
CA ASP A 441 -23.48 2.20 -3.64
C ASP A 441 -22.48 2.02 -2.49
N ALA A 442 -22.94 2.24 -1.25
CA ALA A 442 -22.11 1.98 -0.08
C ALA A 442 -21.87 0.47 0.07
N PRO A 443 -20.69 0.04 0.56
CA PRO A 443 -20.44 -1.36 0.90
C PRO A 443 -21.53 -1.84 1.87
N SER A 444 -22.08 -3.04 1.62
CA SER A 444 -23.07 -3.65 2.50
C SER A 444 -23.04 -5.16 2.37
N ALA A 445 -23.11 -5.87 3.50
CA ALA A 445 -23.23 -7.31 3.55
C ALA A 445 -24.70 -7.78 3.62
N LEU A 446 -25.64 -6.85 3.81
CA LEU A 446 -27.05 -7.14 4.08
C LEU A 446 -27.75 -7.82 2.89
N ASP A 447 -28.82 -8.56 3.17
CA ASP A 447 -29.52 -9.36 2.16
C ASP A 447 -30.28 -8.51 1.13
N ASP A 448 -30.60 -7.26 1.47
CA ASP A 448 -31.23 -6.27 0.59
C ASP A 448 -30.21 -5.40 -0.17
N ALA A 449 -28.90 -5.66 -0.01
CA ALA A 449 -27.85 -4.97 -0.72
C ALA A 449 -27.86 -5.26 -2.23
N SER A 450 -27.30 -4.33 -3.00
CA SER A 450 -27.04 -4.54 -4.42
C SER A 450 -25.77 -5.39 -4.65
N LEU A 451 -25.59 -5.93 -5.86
CA LEU A 451 -24.35 -6.63 -6.23
C LEU A 451 -23.12 -5.74 -6.10
N TRP A 452 -23.21 -4.45 -6.45
CA TRP A 452 -22.11 -3.49 -6.24
C TRP A 452 -21.80 -3.28 -4.75
N ALA A 453 -22.81 -3.15 -3.90
CA ALA A 453 -22.62 -3.02 -2.46
C ALA A 453 -21.99 -4.28 -1.84
N MET A 454 -22.46 -5.46 -2.27
CA MET A 454 -21.90 -6.76 -1.84
C MET A 454 -20.45 -6.92 -2.29
N LEU A 455 -20.14 -6.63 -3.55
CA LEU A 455 -18.77 -6.68 -4.10
C LEU A 455 -17.81 -5.81 -3.27
N LYS A 456 -18.19 -4.56 -3.00
CA LYS A 456 -17.34 -3.62 -2.26
C LYS A 456 -17.11 -4.08 -0.82
N TYR A 457 -18.12 -4.65 -0.18
CA TYR A 457 -17.97 -5.25 1.15
C TYR A 457 -16.99 -6.42 1.13
N GLU A 458 -17.18 -7.35 0.19
CA GLU A 458 -16.31 -8.52 0.02
C GLU A 458 -14.85 -8.11 -0.27
N GLN A 459 -14.62 -7.12 -1.13
CA GLN A 459 -13.29 -6.60 -1.45
C GLN A 459 -12.56 -6.05 -0.20
N ILE A 460 -13.27 -5.40 0.72
CA ILE A 460 -12.65 -4.86 1.95
C ILE A 460 -12.37 -5.99 2.95
N ILE A 461 -13.36 -6.82 3.25
CA ILE A 461 -13.23 -7.84 4.31
C ILE A 461 -12.23 -8.94 3.91
N GLU A 462 -12.20 -9.34 2.64
CA GLU A 462 -11.33 -10.40 2.12
C GLU A 462 -9.91 -9.95 1.78
N SER A 463 -9.64 -8.64 1.70
CA SER A 463 -8.28 -8.11 1.55
C SER A 463 -7.62 -7.72 2.89
N THR A 464 -8.40 -7.66 3.97
CA THR A 464 -7.85 -7.25 5.26
C THR A 464 -6.91 -8.32 5.83
N GLN A 465 -5.70 -7.90 6.23
CA GLN A 465 -4.58 -8.77 6.67
C GLN A 465 -4.07 -9.72 5.59
N THR A 466 -4.12 -9.35 4.30
CA THR A 466 -3.30 -9.99 3.25
C THR A 466 -2.16 -9.05 2.86
N ASN A 467 -2.16 -8.51 1.64
CA ASN A 467 -1.31 -7.40 1.26
C ASN A 467 -1.82 -6.09 1.92
N PRO A 468 -0.95 -5.30 2.56
CA PRO A 468 -1.37 -4.14 3.35
C PRO A 468 -2.06 -3.03 2.56
N PHE A 469 -1.81 -2.92 1.27
CA PHE A 469 -2.30 -1.82 0.44
C PHE A 469 -3.64 -2.10 -0.22
N VAL A 470 -3.99 -3.38 -0.42
CA VAL A 470 -5.17 -3.78 -1.21
C VAL A 470 -6.49 -3.20 -0.65
N PRO A 471 -6.76 -3.21 0.68
CA PRO A 471 -7.98 -2.59 1.19
C PRO A 471 -8.07 -1.08 0.87
N PHE A 472 -6.93 -0.38 0.95
CA PHE A 472 -6.85 1.02 0.59
C PHE A 472 -7.09 1.22 -0.91
N TYR A 473 -6.49 0.40 -1.78
CA TYR A 473 -6.68 0.48 -3.23
C TYR A 473 -8.14 0.28 -3.64
N HIS A 474 -8.83 -0.67 -3.03
CA HIS A 474 -10.27 -0.86 -3.28
C HIS A 474 -11.05 0.37 -2.84
N ARG A 475 -10.87 0.86 -1.60
CA ARG A 475 -11.61 2.05 -1.16
C ARG A 475 -11.29 3.28 -1.98
N ARG A 476 -10.01 3.54 -2.27
CA ARG A 476 -9.55 4.64 -3.11
C ARG A 476 -10.24 4.59 -4.47
N GLY A 477 -10.09 3.48 -5.18
CA GLY A 477 -10.65 3.32 -6.51
C GLY A 477 -12.18 3.31 -6.55
N HIS A 478 -12.88 3.05 -5.44
CA HIS A 478 -14.34 3.19 -5.37
C HIS A 478 -14.80 4.61 -4.96
N GLY A 479 -13.88 5.51 -4.58
CA GLY A 479 -14.24 6.79 -3.97
C GLY A 479 -14.81 6.64 -2.56
N ASP A 480 -14.39 5.59 -1.85
CA ASP A 480 -14.92 5.13 -0.57
C ASP A 480 -14.04 5.48 0.64
N LEU A 481 -12.92 6.16 0.40
CA LEU A 481 -12.09 6.70 1.48
C LEU A 481 -12.86 7.75 2.29
N VAL A 482 -12.51 7.89 3.56
CA VAL A 482 -12.95 9.03 4.36
C VAL A 482 -12.47 10.33 3.68
N LYS A 483 -13.36 11.32 3.57
CA LYS A 483 -13.04 12.60 2.94
C LYS A 483 -11.79 13.24 3.56
N GLY A 484 -10.96 13.87 2.73
CA GLY A 484 -9.69 14.46 3.15
C GLY A 484 -8.57 13.45 3.38
N THR A 485 -8.80 12.15 3.20
CA THR A 485 -7.71 11.17 3.12
C THR A 485 -6.93 11.39 1.83
N ALA A 486 -5.60 11.37 1.89
CA ALA A 486 -4.76 11.43 0.70
C ALA A 486 -4.95 10.17 -0.17
N GLU A 487 -5.08 10.34 -1.48
CA GLU A 487 -5.24 9.25 -2.44
C GLU A 487 -3.89 8.66 -2.87
N HIS A 488 -2.80 9.37 -2.65
CA HIS A 488 -1.42 8.93 -2.84
C HIS A 488 -0.49 9.72 -1.92
N LEU A 489 0.76 9.31 -1.80
CA LEU A 489 1.78 10.06 -1.08
C LEU A 489 2.54 10.98 -2.04
N PRO A 490 3.02 12.14 -1.55
CA PRO A 490 4.01 12.92 -2.28
C PRO A 490 5.36 12.18 -2.30
N ILE A 491 6.26 12.55 -3.21
CA ILE A 491 7.69 12.23 -3.06
C ILE A 491 8.13 12.62 -1.63
N PRO A 492 8.87 11.74 -0.91
CA PRO A 492 9.26 12.02 0.46
C PRO A 492 10.01 13.34 0.59
N GLY A 493 9.71 14.12 1.63
CA GLY A 493 10.32 15.45 1.83
C GLY A 493 11.85 15.43 1.81
N LYS A 494 12.45 14.38 2.38
CA LYS A 494 13.90 14.17 2.32
C LYS A 494 14.42 14.03 0.89
N GLU A 495 13.68 13.32 0.05
CA GLU A 495 14.03 13.17 -1.37
C GLU A 495 13.82 14.47 -2.14
N LEU A 496 12.77 15.24 -1.82
CA LEU A 496 12.55 16.56 -2.42
C LEU A 496 13.71 17.53 -2.13
N GLU A 497 14.26 17.51 -0.91
CA GLU A 497 15.45 18.30 -0.56
C GLU A 497 16.67 17.89 -1.39
N ILE A 498 16.89 16.58 -1.60
CA ILE A 498 17.98 16.05 -2.43
C ILE A 498 17.79 16.49 -3.90
N LEU A 499 16.57 16.42 -4.41
CA LEU A 499 16.22 16.78 -5.77
C LEU A 499 16.10 18.29 -6.01
N LEU A 500 16.24 19.11 -4.95
CA LEU A 500 16.05 20.56 -4.97
C LEU A 500 14.66 20.95 -5.52
N MET A 501 13.64 20.19 -5.12
CA MET A 501 12.23 20.41 -5.45
C MET A 501 11.50 21.07 -4.29
N ASP A 502 10.46 21.85 -4.59
CA ASP A 502 9.59 22.42 -3.57
C ASP A 502 8.87 21.32 -2.78
N SER A 503 8.69 21.54 -1.47
CA SER A 503 7.89 20.66 -0.63
C SER A 503 6.40 20.77 -0.98
N TYR A 504 5.71 19.63 -1.07
CA TYR A 504 4.27 19.54 -1.27
C TYR A 504 3.68 18.35 -0.52
N SER A 505 2.35 18.30 -0.48
CA SER A 505 1.59 17.28 0.25
C SER A 505 0.16 17.13 -0.26
N PHE A 506 -0.54 16.12 0.23
CA PHE A 506 -1.93 15.79 -0.07
C PHE A 506 -2.74 15.52 1.20
N GLY A 507 -4.07 15.43 1.06
CA GLY A 507 -4.98 15.22 2.17
C GLY A 507 -5.34 16.50 2.92
N GLY A 508 -6.15 16.34 3.96
CA GLY A 508 -6.61 17.44 4.81
C GLY A 508 -7.98 17.98 4.41
N GLN A 509 -8.64 18.63 5.37
CA GLN A 509 -9.98 19.19 5.16
C GLN A 509 -9.99 20.33 4.13
N ASP A 510 -8.92 21.11 4.04
CA ASP A 510 -8.83 22.27 3.15
C ASP A 510 -8.64 21.88 1.67
N ALA A 511 -8.22 20.64 1.41
CA ALA A 511 -7.94 20.09 0.08
C ALA A 511 -9.00 19.08 -0.40
N ILE A 512 -10.15 18.96 0.28
CA ILE A 512 -11.18 17.97 -0.09
C ILE A 512 -11.61 18.14 -1.55
N GLY A 513 -11.48 17.07 -2.33
CA GLY A 513 -11.89 17.03 -3.73
C GLY A 513 -10.95 17.75 -4.69
N THR A 514 -9.78 18.22 -4.22
CA THR A 514 -8.67 18.56 -5.10
C THR A 514 -7.89 17.30 -5.48
N ASP A 515 -7.07 17.40 -6.52
CA ASP A 515 -6.23 16.29 -6.98
C ASP A 515 -5.41 15.68 -5.82
N GLY A 516 -5.37 14.35 -5.76
CA GLY A 516 -4.70 13.59 -4.70
C GLY A 516 -5.40 13.56 -3.34
N THR A 517 -6.60 14.13 -3.20
CA THR A 517 -7.32 14.19 -1.91
C THR A 517 -8.79 13.79 -2.02
N ALA A 518 -9.16 12.76 -1.25
CA ALA A 518 -10.48 12.16 -1.27
C ALA A 518 -11.60 13.20 -1.06
N GLY A 519 -12.52 13.24 -2.02
CA GLY A 519 -13.70 14.09 -1.98
C GLY A 519 -14.72 13.68 -0.91
N ARG A 520 -15.77 14.50 -0.75
CA ARG A 520 -16.94 14.08 0.03
C ARG A 520 -17.72 13.03 -0.76
N LYS A 521 -17.95 11.86 -0.19
CA LYS A 521 -18.99 10.94 -0.67
C LYS A 521 -20.32 11.70 -0.73
N ILE A 522 -20.94 11.75 -1.90
CA ILE A 522 -22.38 12.03 -2.01
C ILE A 522 -23.03 10.91 -1.19
N SER A 523 -23.54 11.23 0.00
CA SER A 523 -24.05 10.21 0.90
C SER A 523 -25.28 9.54 0.26
N PRO A 524 -25.54 8.27 0.57
CA PRO A 524 -26.75 7.58 0.11
C PRO A 524 -28.05 8.24 0.62
N PHE A 525 -27.95 9.17 1.58
CA PHE A 525 -29.07 9.99 2.07
C PHE A 525 -29.19 11.34 1.34
N ASP A 526 -28.29 11.65 0.40
CA ASP A 526 -28.18 12.93 -0.28
C ASP A 526 -29.02 12.92 -1.57
N GLY A 527 -30.21 12.32 -1.50
CA GLY A 527 -31.18 12.27 -2.60
C GLY A 527 -31.71 13.65 -2.96
N ASN A 528 -30.87 14.48 -3.59
CA ASN A 528 -31.20 15.53 -4.54
C ASN A 528 -29.90 16.25 -4.94
N GLY A 529 -29.53 16.09 -6.22
CA GLY A 529 -28.41 16.83 -6.82
C GLY A 529 -28.50 18.32 -6.54
N GLY A 530 -27.37 18.91 -6.15
CA GLY A 530 -27.25 20.36 -6.00
C GLY A 530 -26.15 20.77 -5.04
N PHE A 531 -24.93 20.94 -5.55
CA PHE A 531 -23.95 21.78 -4.89
C PHE A 531 -24.47 23.22 -4.84
N ARG A 532 -24.66 23.77 -3.63
CA ARG A 532 -24.43 25.18 -3.34
C ARG A 532 -23.75 25.30 -1.98
N THR A 533 -22.43 25.35 -2.00
CA THR A 533 -21.64 25.91 -0.90
C THR A 533 -22.07 27.37 -0.73
N ARG A 534 -22.76 27.69 0.37
CA ARG A 534 -22.79 29.08 0.86
C ARG A 534 -21.51 29.27 1.65
N GLY A 535 -20.63 30.09 1.10
CA GLY A 535 -19.38 30.49 1.74
C GLY A 535 -19.67 31.13 3.10
N PHE A 536 -18.90 30.71 4.09
CA PHE A 536 -18.60 31.54 5.24
C PHE A 536 -17.13 31.96 5.10
N VAL A 537 -16.92 33.25 4.84
CA VAL A 537 -15.64 33.89 5.09
C VAL A 537 -15.63 34.20 6.58
N ILE A 538 -14.68 33.63 7.32
CA ILE A 538 -14.40 34.06 8.69
C ILE A 538 -13.52 35.32 8.55
N GLU A 539 -14.11 36.49 8.74
CA GLU A 539 -13.35 37.72 8.95
C GLU A 539 -12.78 37.70 10.37
N TRP A 540 -11.47 37.88 10.49
CA TRP A 540 -10.77 38.00 11.77
C TRP A 540 -11.01 39.39 12.34
N ASP A 541 -11.95 39.53 13.26
CA ASP A 541 -12.02 40.72 14.10
C ASP A 541 -10.81 40.76 15.06
N LYS A 542 -10.15 41.92 15.10
CA LYS A 542 -8.96 42.19 15.90
C LYS A 542 -9.17 41.78 17.38
N VAL A 543 -8.32 40.87 17.84
CA VAL A 543 -8.14 40.53 19.24
C VAL A 543 -7.78 41.79 20.03
N THR A 544 -8.61 42.15 21.00
CA THR A 544 -8.25 43.14 22.03
C THR A 544 -7.52 42.40 23.16
N PRO A 545 -6.35 42.84 23.63
CA PRO A 545 -5.63 42.14 24.70
C PRO A 545 -6.40 42.18 26.01
N LEU A 546 -6.64 41.01 26.61
CA LEU A 546 -7.08 40.90 27.99
C LEU A 546 -5.90 41.23 28.91
N THR A 547 -6.01 42.33 29.64
CA THR A 547 -5.08 42.66 30.73
C THR A 547 -5.38 41.81 31.95
N ASP A 548 -4.34 41.17 32.49
CA ASP A 548 -4.30 40.49 33.77
C ASP A 548 -4.92 41.32 34.90
N SER A 549 -5.94 40.76 35.57
CA SER A 549 -6.10 40.85 37.02
C SER A 549 -7.36 40.12 37.47
N ALA A 550 -7.22 38.97 38.14
CA ALA A 550 -8.03 38.63 39.33
C ALA A 550 -7.60 37.27 39.89
N HIS A 551 -6.51 37.28 40.67
CA HIS A 551 -6.48 36.46 41.87
C HIS A 551 -7.46 37.07 42.88
N LYS A 552 -8.51 36.33 43.23
CA LYS A 552 -9.06 36.20 44.59
C LYS A 552 -10.03 35.03 44.66
#